data_AF-A0A6A1QD35-F1
#
_entry.id   AF-A0A6A1QD35-F1
#
_cell.length_a   1.000
_cell.length_b   1.000
_cell.length_c   1.000
_cell.angle_alpha   90.00
_cell.angle_beta   90.00
_cell.angle_gamma   90.00
#
_symmetry.space_group_name_H-M   'P 1'
#
loop_
_entity.id
_entity.type
_entity.pdbx_description
1 polymer ?
#
loop_
_entity_poly.entity_id
_entity_poly.type
_entity_poly.pdbx_seq_one_letter_code
_entity_poly.pdbx_strand_id
1 'polypeptide(L)'
;MGTMQERITTTKKGSTISVQTIYMPADDLTAPAPATTFAHLDATTVLSRGVAELGIYPAVDPLDSTSPIRDPNIVGNEHYDVACGVQKILQDYKSLQDIIAILGMDELSEEDRLIVLCAWKIQCSYLSYSRWL
;
A
#
# COMPACT_ATOMS: atom_id res chain seq x y z
N MET A 1 -10.21 -10.84 21.39
CA MET A 1 -9.99 -10.63 19.94
C MET A 1 -9.87 -11.96 19.19
N GLY A 2 -8.93 -12.85 19.55
CA GLY A 2 -8.73 -14.13 18.83
C GLY A 2 -9.97 -14.99 18.58
N THR A 3 -10.80 -15.24 19.61
CA THR A 3 -12.02 -16.08 19.47
C THR A 3 -13.08 -15.56 18.51
N MET A 4 -13.08 -14.24 18.22
CA MET A 4 -13.98 -13.64 17.24
C MET A 4 -13.39 -13.74 15.82
N GLN A 5 -12.09 -13.48 15.68
CA GLN A 5 -11.39 -13.51 14.40
C GLN A 5 -11.35 -14.94 13.82
N GLU A 6 -11.10 -15.94 14.65
CA GLU A 6 -11.03 -17.35 14.22
C GLU A 6 -12.37 -17.90 13.69
N ARG A 7 -13.49 -17.26 14.02
CA ARG A 7 -14.81 -17.61 13.46
C ARG A 7 -15.01 -17.07 12.05
N ILE A 8 -14.23 -16.07 11.65
CA ILE A 8 -14.25 -15.48 10.32
C ILE A 8 -13.24 -16.26 9.48
N THR A 9 -13.69 -17.39 8.94
CA THR A 9 -12.86 -18.23 8.09
C THR A 9 -13.68 -18.91 7.00
N THR A 10 -12.99 -19.43 5.99
CA THR A 10 -13.64 -20.19 4.93
C THR A 10 -13.85 -21.63 5.38
N THR A 11 -15.08 -22.13 5.21
CA THR A 11 -15.44 -23.52 5.49
C THR A 11 -15.82 -24.25 4.22
N LYS A 12 -15.92 -25.58 4.26
CA LYS A 12 -16.37 -26.39 3.11
C LYS A 12 -17.80 -26.06 2.64
N LYS A 13 -18.61 -25.39 3.46
CA LYS A 13 -20.00 -25.03 3.14
C LYS A 13 -20.15 -23.61 2.59
N GLY A 14 -19.14 -22.75 2.75
CA GLY A 14 -19.20 -21.35 2.35
C GLY A 14 -17.99 -20.56 2.84
N SER A 15 -17.76 -19.42 2.21
CA SER A 15 -16.69 -18.49 2.56
C SER A 15 -17.29 -17.22 3.17
N THR A 16 -16.62 -16.70 4.21
CA THR A 16 -16.93 -15.38 4.78
C THR A 16 -15.69 -14.52 4.61
N ILE A 17 -15.85 -13.39 3.92
CA ILE A 17 -14.79 -12.38 3.77
C ILE A 17 -15.18 -11.19 4.65
N SER A 18 -14.38 -10.87 5.66
CA SER A 18 -14.59 -9.69 6.48
C SER A 18 -13.69 -8.55 6.05
N VAL A 19 -14.26 -7.36 5.90
CA VAL A 19 -13.51 -6.11 5.81
C VAL A 19 -13.62 -5.42 7.17
N GLN A 20 -12.49 -5.14 7.81
CA GLN A 20 -12.44 -4.59 9.16
C GLN A 20 -11.75 -3.23 9.14
N THR A 21 -12.39 -2.23 9.72
CA THR A 21 -11.81 -0.90 9.88
C THR A 21 -11.17 -0.79 11.25
N ILE A 22 -9.87 -0.55 11.27
CA ILE A 22 -9.09 -0.35 12.50
C ILE A 22 -8.76 1.14 12.58
N TYR A 23 -9.24 1.80 13.63
CA TYR A 23 -8.84 3.17 13.91
C TYR A 23 -7.51 3.17 14.67
N MET A 24 -6.58 3.99 14.20
CA MET A 24 -5.26 4.12 14.80
C MET A 24 -5.13 5.49 15.49
N PRO A 25 -4.96 5.51 16.83
CA PRO A 25 -4.71 6.76 17.53
C PRO A 25 -3.30 7.26 17.17
N ALA A 26 -3.22 8.52 16.74
CA ALA A 26 -1.96 9.21 16.41
C ALA A 26 -1.12 8.54 15.32
N ASP A 27 -1.74 7.79 14.41
CA ASP A 27 -1.06 7.14 13.26
C ASP A 27 0.07 6.15 13.67
N ASP A 28 0.04 5.61 14.89
CA ASP A 28 1.08 4.71 15.41
C ASP A 28 0.77 3.21 15.15
N LEU A 29 1.47 2.62 14.16
CA LEU A 29 1.39 1.20 13.79
C LEU A 29 1.95 0.25 14.87
N THR A 30 2.76 0.76 15.79
CA THR A 30 3.43 -0.04 16.83
C THR A 30 2.61 -0.16 18.11
N ALA A 31 1.47 0.52 18.18
CA ALA A 31 0.57 0.43 19.31
C ALA A 31 0.08 -1.02 19.53
N PRO A 32 -0.10 -1.47 20.78
CA PRO A 32 -0.41 -2.87 21.09
C PRO A 32 -1.76 -3.36 20.54
N ALA A 33 -2.73 -2.46 20.37
CA ALA A 33 -4.06 -2.79 19.83
C ALA A 33 -4.03 -3.13 18.31
N PRO A 34 -3.47 -2.28 17.42
CA PRO A 34 -3.33 -2.64 16.01
C PRO A 34 -2.35 -3.82 15.81
N ALA A 35 -1.24 -3.88 16.56
CA ALA A 35 -0.27 -4.97 16.45
C ALA A 35 -0.89 -6.37 16.67
N THR A 36 -1.76 -6.50 17.67
CA THR A 36 -2.46 -7.77 17.94
C THR A 36 -3.55 -8.09 16.91
N THR A 37 -4.12 -7.07 16.25
CA THR A 37 -5.13 -7.27 15.21
C THR A 37 -4.49 -7.66 13.89
N PHE A 38 -3.33 -7.08 13.54
CA PHE A 38 -2.58 -7.43 12.33
C PHE A 38 -2.17 -8.90 12.28
N ALA A 39 -1.87 -9.51 13.43
CA ALA A 39 -1.54 -10.94 13.51
C ALA A 39 -2.69 -11.88 13.06
N HIS A 40 -3.93 -11.38 13.01
CA HIS A 40 -5.10 -12.14 12.59
C HIS A 40 -5.65 -11.72 11.23
N LEU A 41 -5.09 -10.68 10.60
CA LEU A 41 -5.53 -10.21 9.30
C LEU A 41 -4.74 -10.90 8.20
N ASP A 42 -5.45 -11.45 7.22
CA ASP A 42 -4.82 -11.99 6.03
C ASP A 42 -4.20 -10.85 5.21
N ALA A 43 -4.93 -9.78 4.89
CA ALA A 43 -4.39 -8.65 4.14
C ALA A 43 -4.57 -7.34 4.91
N THR A 44 -3.60 -6.44 4.79
CA THR A 44 -3.63 -5.12 5.40
C THR A 44 -3.61 -4.04 4.31
N THR A 45 -4.54 -3.10 4.41
CA THR A 45 -4.57 -1.91 3.56
C THR A 45 -4.46 -0.70 4.47
N VAL A 46 -3.32 -0.02 4.38
CA VAL A 46 -3.01 1.15 5.21
C VAL A 46 -3.48 2.39 4.47
N LEU A 47 -4.26 3.22 5.16
CA LEU A 47 -4.69 4.52 4.66
C LEU A 47 -3.83 5.61 5.30
N SER A 48 -3.14 6.41 4.48
CA SER A 48 -2.19 7.42 4.94
C SER A 48 -2.74 8.83 4.75
N ARG A 49 -2.55 9.67 5.77
CA ARG A 49 -2.90 11.10 5.70
C ARG A 49 -2.08 11.83 4.64
N GLY A 50 -0.79 11.54 4.52
CA GLY A 50 0.08 12.20 3.55
C GLY A 50 -0.37 11.97 2.10
N VAL A 51 -0.91 10.79 1.81
CA VAL A 51 -1.49 10.49 0.48
C VAL A 51 -2.79 11.25 0.26
N ALA A 52 -3.63 11.39 1.29
CA ALA A 52 -4.87 12.16 1.22
C ALA A 52 -4.61 13.67 1.02
N GLU A 53 -3.56 14.23 1.62
CA GLU A 53 -3.15 15.63 1.45
C GLU A 53 -2.71 15.95 0.02
N LEU A 54 -2.20 14.95 -0.71
CA LEU A 54 -1.89 15.06 -2.14
C LEU A 54 -3.15 14.98 -3.04
N GLY A 55 -4.34 14.82 -2.47
CA GLY A 55 -5.61 14.72 -3.20
C GLY A 55 -5.84 13.38 -3.89
N ILE A 56 -5.09 12.33 -3.51
CA ILE A 56 -5.20 10.99 -4.09
C ILE A 56 -6.23 10.18 -3.32
N TYR A 57 -7.23 9.63 -4.03
CA TYR A 57 -8.28 8.81 -3.44
C TYR A 57 -8.53 7.51 -4.22
N PRO A 58 -8.64 6.37 -3.53
CA PRO A 58 -8.51 6.17 -2.09
C PRO A 58 -7.06 6.38 -1.59
N ALA A 59 -6.90 6.92 -0.38
CA ALA A 59 -5.60 7.31 0.19
C ALA A 59 -4.78 6.10 0.70
N VAL A 60 -4.65 5.08 -0.14
CA VAL A 60 -3.94 3.83 0.17
C VAL A 60 -2.44 4.04 0.03
N ASP A 61 -1.68 3.61 1.03
CA ASP A 61 -0.23 3.51 0.94
C ASP A 61 0.18 2.14 0.37
N PRO A 62 0.72 2.07 -0.85
CA PRO A 62 1.07 0.79 -1.50
C PRO A 62 2.37 0.16 -0.97
N LEU A 63 3.19 0.88 -0.21
CA LEU A 63 4.41 0.36 0.40
C LEU A 63 4.12 -0.26 1.78
N ASP A 64 3.23 0.36 2.55
CA ASP A 64 2.85 -0.13 3.89
C ASP A 64 1.70 -1.15 3.85
N SER A 65 0.95 -1.24 2.74
CA SER A 65 -0.08 -2.25 2.54
C SER A 65 0.53 -3.59 2.10
N THR A 66 0.11 -4.68 2.74
CA THR A 66 0.68 -6.01 2.47
C THR A 66 -0.39 -7.09 2.35
N SER A 67 -0.05 -8.14 1.60
CA SER A 67 -0.92 -9.30 1.47
C SER A 67 -0.09 -10.59 1.25
N PRO A 68 -0.29 -11.65 2.06
CA PRO A 68 0.34 -12.96 1.92
C PRO A 68 -0.03 -13.66 0.62
N ILE A 69 -1.18 -13.34 0.03
CA ILE A 69 -1.58 -13.90 -1.27
C ILE A 69 -0.77 -13.31 -2.43
N ARG A 70 0.08 -12.30 -2.17
CA ARG A 70 1.07 -11.81 -3.13
C ARG A 70 2.26 -12.77 -3.21
N ASP A 71 1.97 -14.00 -3.60
CA ASP A 71 2.92 -15.08 -3.84
C ASP A 71 2.77 -15.53 -5.31
N PRO A 72 3.87 -15.68 -6.07
CA PRO A 72 3.81 -16.08 -7.47
C PRO A 72 3.08 -17.42 -7.70
N ASN A 73 3.04 -18.30 -6.70
CA ASN A 73 2.32 -19.57 -6.77
C ASN A 73 0.79 -19.41 -6.64
N ILE A 74 0.32 -18.28 -6.11
CA ILE A 74 -1.11 -17.99 -5.91
C ILE A 74 -1.64 -17.06 -7.01
N VAL A 75 -0.96 -15.94 -7.27
CA VAL A 75 -1.42 -14.92 -8.24
C VAL A 75 -0.83 -15.09 -9.64
N GLY A 76 0.18 -15.95 -9.80
CA GLY A 76 0.94 -16.11 -11.03
C GLY A 76 2.15 -15.17 -11.13
N ASN A 77 3.16 -15.59 -11.89
CA ASN A 77 4.42 -14.85 -12.03
C ASN A 77 4.21 -13.44 -12.61
N GLU A 78 3.39 -13.30 -13.65
CA GLU A 78 3.17 -12.00 -14.30
C GLU A 78 2.62 -10.95 -13.33
N HIS A 79 1.60 -11.30 -12.55
CA HIS A 79 1.02 -10.37 -11.57
C HIS A 79 2.02 -10.06 -10.44
N TYR A 80 2.74 -11.07 -9.95
CA TYR A 80 3.76 -10.88 -8.92
C TYR A 80 4.89 -9.94 -9.39
N ASP A 81 5.40 -10.16 -10.61
CA ASP A 81 6.50 -9.38 -11.18
C ASP A 81 6.08 -7.93 -11.44
N VAL A 82 4.87 -7.71 -11.97
CA VAL A 82 4.32 -6.36 -12.15
C VAL A 82 4.12 -5.66 -10.80
N ALA A 83 3.55 -6.33 -9.81
CA ALA A 83 3.34 -5.75 -8.48
C ALA A 83 4.66 -5.42 -7.76
N CYS A 84 5.67 -6.29 -7.87
CA CYS A 84 7.01 -6.03 -7.35
C CYS A 84 7.70 -4.89 -8.09
N GLY A 85 7.56 -4.81 -9.41
CA GLY A 85 8.10 -3.72 -10.22
C GLY A 85 7.51 -2.36 -9.83
N VAL A 86 6.19 -2.30 -9.64
CA VAL A 86 5.51 -1.08 -9.16
C VAL A 86 6.01 -0.66 -7.79
N GLN A 87 6.14 -1.59 -6.83
CA GLN A 87 6.67 -1.26 -5.51
C GLN A 87 8.11 -0.76 -5.56
N LYS A 88 8.96 -1.37 -6.40
CA LYS A 88 10.35 -0.94 -6.55
C LYS A 88 10.43 0.51 -7.04
N ILE A 89 9.67 0.85 -8.07
CA ILE A 89 9.63 2.22 -8.62
C ILE A 89 9.17 3.23 -7.55
N LEU A 90 8.18 2.87 -6.73
CA LEU A 90 7.68 3.74 -5.66
C LEU A 90 8.69 3.90 -4.51
N GLN A 91 9.44 2.83 -4.19
CA GLN A 91 10.50 2.88 -3.18
C GLN A 91 11.69 3.74 -3.64
N ASP A 92 12.09 3.60 -4.90
CA ASP A 92 13.13 4.41 -5.52
C ASP A 92 12.69 5.88 -5.54
N TYR A 93 11.44 6.16 -5.91
CA TYR A 93 10.87 7.50 -5.87
C TYR A 93 10.88 8.12 -4.46
N LYS A 94 10.50 7.37 -3.42
CA LYS A 94 10.54 7.86 -2.03
C LYS A 94 11.96 8.23 -1.60
N SER A 95 12.96 7.45 -2.04
CA SER A 95 14.38 7.75 -1.76
C SER A 95 14.87 9.00 -2.52
N LEU A 96 14.37 9.21 -3.74
CA LEU A 96 14.66 10.41 -4.54
C LEU A 96 13.94 11.65 -4.02
N GLN A 97 12.75 11.53 -3.38
CA GLN A 97 12.04 12.67 -2.79
C GLN A 97 12.88 13.40 -1.75
N ASP A 98 13.59 12.68 -0.88
CA ASP A 98 14.47 13.27 0.14
C ASP A 98 15.62 14.07 -0.50
N ILE A 99 16.18 13.54 -1.59
CA ILE A 99 17.24 14.21 -2.38
C ILE A 99 16.68 15.45 -3.06
N ILE A 100 15.50 15.36 -3.69
CA ILE A 100 14.81 16.49 -4.36
C ILE A 100 14.51 17.61 -3.37
N ALA A 101 14.11 17.29 -2.14
CA ALA A 101 13.81 18.28 -1.12
C ALA A 101 15.05 19.11 -0.70
N ILE A 102 16.26 18.56 -0.84
CA ILE A 102 17.51 19.21 -0.46
C ILE A 102 18.17 19.92 -1.65
N LEU A 103 18.29 19.23 -2.78
CA LEU A 103 19.08 19.67 -3.95
C LEU A 103 18.23 20.28 -5.08
N GLY A 104 16.93 19.96 -5.13
CA GLY A 104 16.05 20.32 -6.24
C GLY A 104 16.08 19.32 -7.40
N MET A 105 15.10 19.43 -8.31
CA MET A 105 14.96 18.50 -9.46
C MET A 105 16.03 18.66 -10.54
N ASP A 106 16.82 19.72 -10.50
CA ASP A 106 17.83 20.05 -11.51
C ASP A 106 19.13 19.26 -11.39
N GLU A 107 19.39 18.72 -10.20
CA GLU A 107 20.59 17.94 -9.89
C GLU A 107 20.40 16.43 -10.13
N LEU A 108 19.22 16.00 -10.56
CA LEU A 108 18.91 14.61 -10.83
C LEU A 108 19.42 14.18 -12.22
N SER A 109 19.88 12.93 -12.32
CA SER A 109 20.17 12.31 -13.60
C SER A 109 18.92 12.19 -14.47
N GLU A 110 19.08 12.07 -15.79
CA GLU A 110 17.94 11.85 -16.70
C GLU A 110 17.17 10.56 -16.37
N GLU A 111 17.87 9.53 -15.90
CA GLU A 111 17.28 8.26 -15.47
C GLU A 111 16.42 8.43 -14.22
N ASP A 112 16.91 9.16 -13.21
CA ASP A 112 16.15 9.43 -11.98
C ASP A 112 14.92 10.30 -12.25
N ARG A 113 15.04 11.27 -13.16
CA ARG A 113 13.90 12.08 -13.62
C ARG A 113 12.83 11.21 -14.27
N LEU A 114 13.21 10.21 -15.05
CA LEU A 114 12.26 9.24 -15.61
C LEU A 114 11.58 8.41 -14.52
N ILE A 115 12.32 7.95 -13.51
CA ILE A 115 11.76 7.21 -12.36
C ILE A 115 10.72 8.05 -11.64
N VAL A 116 11.05 9.32 -11.34
CA VAL A 116 10.14 10.27 -10.69
C VAL A 116 8.86 10.47 -11.50
N LEU A 117 8.97 10.66 -12.81
CA LEU A 117 7.81 10.84 -13.69
C LEU A 117 6.95 9.57 -13.77
N CYS A 118 7.56 8.39 -13.83
CA CYS A 118 6.85 7.12 -13.82
C CYS A 118 6.13 6.88 -12.50
N ALA A 119 6.82 7.05 -11.38
CA ALA A 119 6.25 6.91 -10.05
C ALA A 119 5.09 7.88 -9.83
N TRP A 120 5.26 9.14 -10.24
CA TRP A 120 4.21 10.15 -10.15
C TRP A 120 2.98 9.78 -10.98
N LYS A 121 3.16 9.27 -12.21
CA LYS A 121 2.04 8.76 -13.02
C LYS A 121 1.33 7.59 -12.33
N ILE A 122 2.07 6.63 -11.80
CA ILE A 122 1.51 5.48 -11.07
C ILE A 122 0.66 5.96 -9.89
N GLN A 123 1.23 6.82 -9.05
CA GLN A 123 0.62 7.28 -7.81
C GLN A 123 -0.59 8.20 -8.05
N CYS A 124 -0.46 9.18 -8.93
CA CYS A 124 -1.51 10.20 -9.14
C CYS A 124 -2.56 9.79 -10.17
N SER A 125 -2.20 9.01 -11.19
CA SER A 125 -3.10 8.74 -12.32
C SER A 125 -3.72 7.35 -12.32
N TYR A 126 -3.02 6.34 -11.82
CA TYR A 126 -3.48 4.94 -11.93
C TYR A 126 -4.01 4.37 -10.60
N LEU A 127 -3.43 4.80 -9.48
CA LEU A 127 -3.90 4.44 -8.14
C LEU A 127 -5.07 5.31 -7.66
N SER A 128 -5.19 6.53 -8.20
CA SER A 128 -6.34 7.40 -7.96
C SER A 128 -7.49 6.98 -8.86
N TYR A 129 -8.63 6.58 -8.28
CA TYR A 129 -9.87 6.41 -9.04
C TYR A 129 -10.65 7.72 -8.96
N SER A 130 -10.63 8.52 -10.02
CA SER A 130 -11.51 9.67 -10.21
C SER A 130 -12.93 9.22 -10.53
N ARG A 131 -13.54 8.46 -9.63
CA ARG A 131 -14.94 8.10 -9.72
C ARG A 131 -15.60 8.49 -8.42
N TRP A 132 -15.73 9.80 -8.18
CA TRP A 132 -16.78 10.49 -7.40
C TRP A 132 -16.51 12.01 -7.43
N LEU A 133 -16.79 12.64 -8.58
CA LEU A 133 -17.39 13.98 -8.69
C LEU A 133 -18.41 13.93 -9.83
#